data_AF-A0A914QZW7-F1
#
_entry.id   AF-A0A914QZW7-F1
#
_cell.length_a   1.000
_cell.length_b   1.000
_cell.length_c   1.000
_cell.angle_alpha   90.00
_cell.angle_beta   90.00
_cell.angle_gamma   90.00
#
_symmetry.space_group_name_H-M   'P 1'
#
loop_
_entity.id
_entity.type
_entity.pdbx_description
1 polymer ?
#
loop_
_entity_poly.entity_id
_entity_poly.type
_entity_poly.pdbx_seq_one_letter_code
_entity_poly.pdbx_strand_id
1 'polypeptide(L)'
;MPSDEIQRIFSPSIKAIYEQVVRPIKRLKPSEFEYLTMMGLIIWKCENVELYSNFVDKAKSELLESLHNYFINEKKLFCYAQRLTEIMEIISAIEKAIDKTNEDAVLSQLFDVFQCDIYFSKLFDE
;
A
#
# COMPACT_ATOMS: atom_id res chain seq x y z
N MET A 1 27.27 -0.34 -12.53
CA MET A 1 26.75 0.92 -13.13
C MET A 1 27.16 2.12 -12.27
N PRO A 2 27.46 3.29 -12.85
CA PRO A 2 27.62 4.54 -12.11
C PRO A 2 26.29 4.96 -11.48
N SER A 3 26.33 5.59 -10.29
CA SER A 3 25.15 6.01 -9.50
C SER A 3 24.12 6.82 -10.30
N ASP A 4 24.58 7.60 -11.27
CA ASP A 4 23.77 8.57 -12.00
C ASP A 4 22.87 7.90 -13.06
N GLU A 5 23.31 6.78 -13.62
CA GLU A 5 22.49 5.97 -14.54
C GLU A 5 21.36 5.26 -13.78
N ILE A 6 21.66 4.78 -12.57
CA ILE A 6 20.68 4.15 -11.67
C ILE A 6 19.58 5.17 -11.32
N GLN A 7 19.96 6.37 -10.91
CA GLN A 7 19.00 7.44 -10.63
C GLN A 7 18.16 7.76 -11.87
N ARG A 8 18.75 7.82 -13.06
CA ARG A 8 18.00 8.12 -14.29
C ARG A 8 16.95 7.05 -14.61
N ILE A 9 17.28 5.77 -14.39
CA ILE A 9 16.37 4.64 -14.68
C ILE A 9 15.18 4.63 -13.71
N PHE A 10 15.42 4.83 -12.41
CA PHE A 10 14.36 4.70 -11.39
C PHE A 10 13.65 6.00 -11.04
N SER A 11 14.19 7.16 -11.42
CA SER A 11 13.57 8.48 -11.15
C SER A 11 12.10 8.57 -11.60
N PRO A 12 11.69 8.07 -12.78
CA PRO A 12 10.28 8.05 -13.18
C PRO A 12 9.39 7.24 -12.23
N SER A 13 9.84 6.06 -11.77
CA SER A 13 9.09 5.22 -10.83
C SER A 13 8.98 5.88 -9.45
N ILE A 14 10.06 6.47 -8.94
CA ILE A 14 10.03 7.23 -7.68
C ILE A 14 9.07 8.42 -7.77
N LYS A 15 9.12 9.16 -8.88
CA LYS A 15 8.21 10.29 -9.12
C LYS A 15 6.74 9.84 -9.21
N ALA A 16 6.49 8.70 -9.85
CA ALA A 16 5.15 8.13 -9.94
C ALA A 16 4.61 7.75 -8.54
N ILE A 17 5.41 7.09 -7.71
CA ILE A 17 5.04 6.78 -6.31
C ILE A 17 4.76 8.07 -5.53
N TYR A 18 5.61 9.07 -5.67
CA TYR A 18 5.40 10.35 -4.99
C TYR A 18 4.07 11.01 -5.36
N GLU A 19 3.77 11.10 -6.66
CA GLU A 19 2.54 11.76 -7.14
C GLU A 19 1.27 10.95 -6.88
N GLN A 20 1.34 9.62 -6.99
CA GLN A 20 0.17 8.74 -6.90
C GLN A 20 -0.14 8.29 -5.47
N VAL A 21 0.86 8.25 -4.58
CA VAL A 21 0.69 7.75 -3.21
C VAL A 21 0.99 8.83 -2.18
N VAL A 22 2.21 9.38 -2.19
CA VAL A 22 2.67 10.29 -1.13
C VAL A 22 1.87 11.59 -1.11
N ARG A 23 1.63 12.18 -2.29
CA ARG A 23 0.92 13.45 -2.41
C ARG A 23 -0.57 13.33 -1.99
N PRO A 24 -1.33 12.30 -2.40
CA PRO A 24 -2.67 12.04 -1.87
C PRO A 24 -2.72 11.86 -0.35
N ILE A 25 -1.82 11.08 0.25
CA ILE A 25 -1.75 10.91 1.71
C ILE A 25 -1.53 12.25 2.40
N LYS A 26 -0.59 13.06 1.90
CA LYS A 26 -0.32 14.41 2.45
C LYS A 26 -1.51 15.36 2.33
N ARG A 27 -2.36 15.19 1.31
CA ARG A 27 -3.59 15.97 1.13
C ARG A 27 -4.70 15.51 2.07
N LEU A 28 -4.91 14.20 2.16
CA LEU A 28 -5.94 13.59 3.02
C LEU A 28 -5.69 13.88 4.50
N LYS A 29 -4.40 13.93 4.91
CA LYS A 29 -3.94 14.08 6.30
C LYS A 29 -4.70 13.12 7.22
N PRO A 30 -4.51 11.80 7.04
CA PRO A 30 -5.23 10.83 7.84
C PRO A 30 -4.91 11.02 9.32
N SER A 31 -5.89 10.77 10.19
CA SER A 31 -5.64 10.58 11.61
C SER A 31 -4.79 9.32 11.81
N GLU A 32 -4.20 9.19 12.99
CA GLU A 32 -3.47 7.97 13.36
C GLU A 32 -4.34 6.71 13.18
N PHE A 33 -5.61 6.79 13.60
CA PHE A 33 -6.55 5.69 13.45
C PHE A 33 -6.80 5.32 11.98
N GLU A 34 -7.08 6.31 11.13
CA GLU A 34 -7.29 6.08 9.69
C GLU A 34 -6.04 5.50 9.02
N TYR A 35 -4.86 5.98 9.40
CA TYR A 35 -3.59 5.50 8.88
C TYR A 35 -3.35 4.03 9.27
N LEU A 36 -3.61 3.66 10.52
CA LEU A 36 -3.52 2.27 10.99
C LEU A 36 -4.53 1.38 10.28
N THR A 37 -5.76 1.86 10.04
CA THR A 37 -6.75 1.14 9.24
C THR A 37 -6.25 0.90 7.82
N MET A 38 -5.69 1.93 7.15
CA MET A 38 -5.12 1.78 5.81
C MET A 38 -4.03 0.70 5.77
N MET A 39 -3.10 0.71 6.73
CA MET A 39 -2.05 -0.31 6.84
C MET A 39 -2.65 -1.71 7.05
N GLY A 40 -3.63 -1.83 7.94
CA GLY A 40 -4.32 -3.09 8.21
C GLY A 40 -5.09 -3.63 7.01
N LEU A 41 -5.55 -2.79 6.08
CA LEU A 41 -6.18 -3.24 4.84
C LEU A 41 -5.15 -3.71 3.79
N ILE A 42 -3.97 -3.09 3.75
CA ILE A 42 -2.91 -3.37 2.78
C ILE A 42 -2.10 -4.63 3.13
N ILE A 43 -1.90 -4.93 4.42
CA ILE A 43 -1.01 -6.01 4.88
C ILE A 43 -1.39 -7.41 4.37
N TRP A 44 -2.67 -7.62 4.04
CA TRP A 44 -3.19 -8.93 3.65
C TRP A 44 -2.96 -9.28 2.18
N LYS A 45 -2.13 -8.54 1.45
CA LYS A 45 -1.76 -8.83 0.06
C LYS A 45 -0.70 -9.95 -0.07
N CYS A 46 -0.72 -10.95 0.83
CA CYS A 46 0.24 -12.04 0.83
C CYS A 46 -0.25 -13.19 -0.06
N GLU A 47 0.64 -13.78 -0.86
CA GLU A 47 0.35 -15.01 -1.61
C GLU A 47 -0.04 -16.13 -0.63
N ASN A 48 -1.07 -16.92 -0.97
CA ASN A 48 -1.77 -17.93 -0.14
C ASN A 48 -3.06 -17.48 0.59
N VAL A 49 -3.73 -16.42 0.12
CA VAL A 49 -5.05 -16.00 0.66
C VAL A 49 -6.12 -17.10 0.58
N GLU A 50 -6.02 -18.08 -0.34
CA GLU A 50 -7.04 -19.13 -0.48
C GLU A 50 -7.25 -19.96 0.79
N LEU A 51 -6.19 -20.17 1.59
CA LEU A 51 -6.28 -20.95 2.83
C LEU A 51 -6.93 -20.17 4.00
N TYR A 52 -6.93 -18.84 3.92
CA TYR A 52 -7.36 -17.94 5.01
C TYR A 52 -8.36 -16.86 4.57
N SER A 53 -8.96 -16.98 3.37
CA SER A 53 -9.80 -15.95 2.76
C SER A 53 -10.93 -15.49 3.66
N ASN A 54 -11.66 -16.44 4.25
CA ASN A 54 -12.75 -16.15 5.20
C ASN A 54 -12.27 -15.38 6.44
N PHE A 55 -11.06 -15.68 6.94
CA PHE A 55 -10.50 -14.97 8.09
C PHE A 55 -10.09 -13.55 7.70
N VAL A 56 -9.43 -13.39 6.55
CA VAL A 56 -9.00 -12.09 6.02
C VAL A 56 -10.21 -11.19 5.75
N ASP A 57 -11.26 -11.70 5.11
CA ASP A 57 -12.47 -10.95 4.84
C ASP A 57 -13.17 -10.51 6.12
N LYS A 58 -13.22 -11.40 7.12
CA LYS A 58 -13.75 -11.08 8.44
C LYS A 58 -12.93 -9.98 9.12
N ALA A 59 -11.60 -10.10 9.14
CA ALA A 59 -10.71 -9.10 9.74
C ALA A 59 -10.84 -7.74 9.04
N LYS A 60 -10.92 -7.71 7.71
CA LYS A 60 -11.18 -6.48 6.94
C LYS A 60 -12.53 -5.86 7.30
N SER A 61 -13.59 -6.67 7.42
CA SER A 61 -14.92 -6.19 7.81
C SER A 61 -14.90 -5.57 9.22
N GLU A 62 -14.30 -6.24 10.20
CA GLU A 62 -14.20 -5.72 11.58
C GLU A 62 -13.39 -4.42 11.64
N LEU A 63 -12.34 -4.30 10.83
CA LEU A 63 -11.53 -3.08 10.74
C LEU A 63 -12.33 -1.93 10.11
N LEU A 64 -13.12 -2.18 9.07
CA LEU A 64 -13.99 -1.19 8.44
C LEU A 64 -15.15 -0.77 9.36
N GLU A 65 -15.71 -1.70 10.13
CA GLU A 65 -16.71 -1.39 11.16
C GLU A 65 -16.11 -0.53 12.27
N SER A 66 -14.87 -0.81 12.68
CA SER A 66 -14.15 0.02 13.64
C SER A 66 -13.92 1.43 13.11
N LEU A 67 -13.58 1.57 11.82
CA LEU A 67 -13.43 2.86 11.15
C LEU A 67 -14.76 3.62 11.04
N HIS A 68 -15.85 2.93 10.73
CA HIS A 68 -17.20 3.49 10.75
C HIS A 68 -17.55 4.06 12.14
N ASN A 69 -17.32 3.26 13.18
CA ASN A 69 -17.58 3.66 14.57
C ASN A 69 -16.72 4.86 14.98
N TYR A 70 -15.45 4.89 14.58
CA TYR A 70 -14.56 6.04 14.77
C TYR A 70 -15.13 7.31 14.13
N PHE A 71 -15.59 7.23 12.87
CA PHE A 71 -16.16 8.39 12.18
C PHE A 71 -17.42 8.93 12.86
N ILE A 72 -18.37 8.06 13.23
CA ILE A 72 -19.64 8.48 13.81
C ILE A 72 -19.48 8.91 15.26
N ASN A 73 -18.78 8.12 16.07
CA ASN A 73 -18.79 8.29 17.52
C ASN A 73 -17.76 9.30 17.99
N GLU A 74 -16.54 9.25 17.46
CA GLU A 74 -15.43 10.11 17.90
C GLU A 74 -15.34 11.39 17.06
N LYS A 75 -15.37 11.26 15.74
CA LYS A 75 -15.25 12.42 14.82
C LYS A 75 -16.56 13.17 14.59
N LYS A 76 -17.70 12.59 14.96
CA LYS A 76 -19.06 13.13 14.68
C LYS A 76 -19.26 13.48 13.21
N LEU A 77 -18.63 12.70 12.32
CA LEU A 77 -18.67 12.91 10.87
C LEU A 77 -19.73 11.98 10.28
N PHE A 78 -20.96 12.48 10.11
CA PHE A 78 -22.08 11.65 9.65
C PHE A 78 -22.05 11.35 8.15
N CYS A 79 -21.43 12.22 7.35
CA CYS A 79 -21.32 12.06 5.90
C CYS A 79 -19.87 11.74 5.48
N TYR A 80 -19.28 10.71 6.09
CA TYR A 80 -17.87 10.33 5.87
C TYR A 80 -17.63 9.56 4.57
N ALA A 81 -18.64 9.34 3.73
CA ALA A 81 -18.54 8.56 2.49
C ALA A 81 -17.44 9.10 1.55
N GLN A 82 -17.36 10.42 1.36
CA GLN A 82 -16.30 11.02 0.55
C GLN A 82 -14.90 10.72 1.13
N ARG A 83 -14.73 10.85 2.45
CA ARG A 83 -13.46 10.57 3.11
C ARG A 83 -13.07 9.11 3.01
N LEU A 84 -14.04 8.20 3.11
CA LEU A 84 -13.83 6.78 2.88
C LEU A 84 -13.41 6.49 1.44
N THR A 85 -14.02 7.13 0.45
CA THR A 85 -13.61 7.02 -0.95
C THR A 85 -12.17 7.48 -1.15
N GLU A 86 -11.78 8.63 -0.59
CA GLU A 86 -10.40 9.13 -0.66
C GLU A 86 -9.39 8.15 -0.02
N ILE A 87 -9.75 7.53 1.12
CA ILE A 87 -8.93 6.47 1.75
C ILE A 87 -8.78 5.27 0.81
N MET A 88 -9.88 4.80 0.22
CA MET A 88 -9.87 3.62 -0.66
C MET A 88 -9.09 3.87 -1.96
N GLU A 89 -9.18 5.07 -2.54
CA GLU A 89 -8.39 5.46 -3.71
C GLU A 89 -6.90 5.42 -3.42
N ILE A 90 -6.48 5.87 -2.22
CA ILE A 90 -5.07 5.80 -1.81
C ILE A 90 -4.62 4.36 -1.65
N ILE A 91 -5.42 3.52 -0.99
CA ILE A 91 -5.11 2.09 -0.83
C ILE A 91 -4.92 1.44 -2.20
N SER A 92 -5.83 1.67 -3.15
CA SER A 92 -5.72 1.16 -4.51
C SER A 92 -4.47 1.68 -5.24
N ALA A 93 -4.10 2.95 -5.03
CA ALA A 93 -2.88 3.51 -5.60
C ALA A 93 -1.61 2.85 -5.03
N ILE A 94 -1.60 2.54 -3.73
CA ILE A 94 -0.50 1.80 -3.08
C ILE A 94 -0.41 0.39 -3.65
N GLU A 95 -1.53 -0.32 -3.77
CA GLU A 95 -1.56 -1.68 -4.32
C GLU A 95 -0.98 -1.73 -5.73
N LYS A 96 -1.36 -0.78 -6.60
CA LYS A 96 -0.81 -0.66 -7.95
C LYS A 96 0.68 -0.32 -7.97
N ALA A 97 1.14 0.51 -7.03
CA ALA A 97 2.55 0.84 -6.91
C ALA A 97 3.39 -0.38 -6.47
N ILE A 98 2.84 -1.22 -5.59
CA ILE A 98 3.47 -2.50 -5.19
C ILE A 98 3.56 -3.43 -6.41
N ASP A 99 2.48 -3.61 -7.17
CA ASP A 99 2.47 -4.48 -8.35
C ASP A 99 3.50 -4.03 -9.39
N LYS A 100 3.53 -2.73 -9.68
CA LYS A 100 4.53 -2.15 -10.58
C LYS A 100 5.96 -2.35 -10.08
N THR A 101 6.19 -2.21 -8.78
CA THR A 101 7.53 -2.42 -8.20
C THR A 101 7.96 -3.88 -8.32
N ASN A 102 7.02 -4.82 -8.15
CA ASN A 102 7.28 -6.25 -8.35
C ASN A 102 7.58 -6.56 -9.82
N GLU A 103 6.84 -5.98 -10.77
CA GLU A 103 7.11 -6.10 -12.20
C GLU A 103 8.51 -5.54 -12.56
N ASP A 104 8.83 -4.33 -12.10
CA ASP A 104 10.13 -3.69 -12.32
C ASP A 104 11.27 -4.56 -11.73
N ALA A 105 11.05 -5.20 -10.58
CA ALA A 105 12.01 -6.11 -9.96
C ALA A 105 12.26 -7.37 -10.80
N VAL A 106 11.20 -8.02 -11.29
CA VAL A 106 11.30 -9.20 -12.17
C VAL A 106 12.03 -8.85 -13.48
N LEU A 107 11.70 -7.71 -14.09
CA LEU A 107 12.38 -7.23 -15.29
C LEU A 107 13.86 -6.94 -15.03
N SER A 108 14.20 -6.31 -13.90
CA SER A 108 15.58 -6.04 -13.52
C SER A 108 16.41 -7.33 -13.38
N GLN A 109 15.81 -8.39 -12.84
CA GLN A 109 16.46 -9.72 -12.74
C GLN A 109 16.63 -10.35 -14.13
N LEU A 110 15.60 -10.31 -14.99
CA LEU A 110 15.65 -10.89 -16.33
C LEU A 110 16.76 -10.27 -17.19
N PHE A 111 16.95 -8.96 -17.09
CA PHE A 111 17.95 -8.23 -17.87
C PHE A 111 19.31 -8.11 -17.17
N ASP A 112 19.49 -8.77 -16.02
CA ASP A 112 20.69 -8.70 -15.17
C ASP A 112 21.16 -7.26 -14.88
N VAL A 113 20.20 -6.33 -14.81
CA VAL A 113 20.49 -4.89 -14.61
C VAL A 113 20.88 -4.65 -13.15
N PHE A 114 20.27 -5.40 -12.22
CA PHE A 114 20.62 -5.44 -10.80
C PHE A 114 20.24 -6.78 -10.14
N GLN A 115 21.12 -7.32 -9.29
CA GLN A 115 20.75 -8.24 -8.22
C GLN A 115 20.26 -7.42 -7.03
N CYS A 116 18.99 -7.00 -7.06
CA CYS A 116 18.39 -6.34 -5.92
C CYS A 116 17.73 -7.42 -5.04
N ASP A 117 18.30 -7.67 -3.86
CA ASP A 117 17.67 -8.42 -2.78
C ASP A 117 16.48 -7.61 -2.23
N ILE A 118 15.40 -7.43 -3.00
CA ILE A 118 14.18 -6.72 -2.56
C ILE A 118 13.33 -7.63 -1.65
N TYR A 119 13.81 -8.83 -1.35
CA TYR A 119 13.00 -9.81 -0.67
C TYR A 119 12.95 -9.58 0.84
N PHE A 120 11.75 -9.21 1.30
CA PHE A 120 11.23 -9.59 2.62
C PHE A 120 11.33 -11.11 2.88
N SER A 121 11.54 -11.95 1.85
CA SER A 121 11.72 -13.40 2.02
C SER A 121 12.92 -13.74 2.92
N LYS A 122 14.02 -12.99 2.84
CA LYS A 122 15.19 -13.20 3.72
C LYS A 122 14.94 -12.81 5.19
N LEU A 123 13.81 -12.18 5.49
CA LEU A 123 13.49 -11.68 6.83
C LEU A 123 12.69 -12.68 7.67
N PHE A 124 12.12 -13.72 7.05
CA PHE A 124 11.30 -14.75 7.70
C PHE A 124 11.85 -16.18 7.52
N ASP A 125 13.02 -16.32 6.90
CA ASP A 125 13.75 -17.59 6.86
C ASP A 125 14.57 -17.74 8.16
N GLU A 126 13.92 -18.19 9.24
CA GLU A 126 14.55 -18.88 10.39
C GLU A 126 14.21 -20.38 10.37
#